data_AF-A0A316ZKX9-F1
#
_entry.id   AF-A0A316ZKX9-F1
#
_cell.length_a   1.000
_cell.length_b   1.000
_cell.length_c   1.000
_cell.angle_alpha   90.00
_cell.angle_beta   90.00
_cell.angle_gamma   90.00
#
_symmetry.space_group_name_H-M   'P 1'
#
loop_
_entity.id
_entity.type
_entity.pdbx_description
1 polymer ?
#
loop_
_entity_poly.entity_id
_entity_poly.type
_entity_poly.pdbx_seq_one_letter_code
_entity_poly.pdbx_strand_id
1 'polypeptide(L)'
;MSSTQTAAAAPRAKRALPPGVAAFDVAVPSLLDGWPLGAKLYTPPAAAARGAGKGAVCIAPATGVPGKFYGAFAAALAASGHTVITFDPRLNGASYPAPDAPEQFPSEPHDSQAFAQEDRIRCLRAWPQVGWMHYAADVASAMLRLAQEAPSAPMYYIGNSLGAHMLPPALAYLRAEKRHGGAEAAERLKRALFVGGNSPHFGYNEDPAALVHVYEATLDDVVAEGYGVTSRVGLGLDIPRRALEDWMTNAVHPNYIGAVPAHQPAFETYDIDTLHVVFSDDNLAVGPRKIDAYARILGYPTNIESTNEMTYWQGEGETPDYSGASAFARGDPPDASDTGRQPNAFINTRLHVDVWANGWVRGSPSASSGDPDTRPPVVGHVDFVRAAVGAPESKSAESWTLLTTWLEHGTVPERHDEVLQGNGRRRDFGAAPPAPGWHSEARSPTRSKL
;
A
#
# COMPACT_ATOMS: atom_id res chain seq x y z
N MET A 1 19.72 44.90 4.25
CA MET A 1 18.29 44.56 4.28
C MET A 1 17.87 44.18 2.87
N SER A 2 17.60 42.90 2.63
CA SER A 2 16.69 42.46 1.56
C SER A 2 16.25 41.05 1.95
N SER A 3 15.14 40.99 2.67
CA SER A 3 14.47 39.75 3.05
C SER A 3 13.57 39.32 1.90
N THR A 4 13.93 38.25 1.20
CA THR A 4 13.00 37.54 0.33
C THR A 4 12.03 36.75 1.22
N GLN A 5 10.89 37.38 1.53
CA GLN A 5 9.72 36.67 2.05
C GLN A 5 9.27 35.65 1.00
N THR A 6 9.38 34.38 1.32
CA THR A 6 8.68 33.30 0.63
C THR A 6 7.19 33.53 0.79
N ALA A 7 6.52 33.89 -0.30
CA ALA A 7 5.07 34.06 -0.32
C ALA A 7 4.41 32.72 0.04
N ALA A 8 3.67 32.71 1.15
CA ALA A 8 2.84 31.58 1.53
C ALA A 8 1.85 31.26 0.41
N ALA A 9 1.87 30.03 -0.10
CA ALA A 9 0.95 29.57 -1.12
C ALA A 9 -0.50 29.77 -0.63
N ALA A 10 -1.33 30.39 -1.48
CA ALA A 10 -2.75 30.59 -1.18
C ALA A 10 -3.42 29.24 -0.83
N PRO A 11 -4.32 29.20 0.17
CA PRO A 11 -4.99 27.96 0.55
C PRO A 11 -5.76 27.38 -0.65
N ARG A 12 -5.40 26.15 -1.05
CA ARG A 12 -6.16 25.40 -2.05
C ARG A 12 -7.61 25.28 -1.58
N ALA A 13 -8.56 25.69 -2.42
CA ALA A 13 -9.98 25.55 -2.13
C ALA A 13 -10.32 24.10 -1.73
N LYS A 14 -11.13 23.92 -0.67
CA LYS A 14 -11.62 22.60 -0.26
C LYS A 14 -12.34 21.97 -1.45
N ARG A 15 -11.88 20.77 -1.85
CA ARG A 15 -12.45 20.03 -2.96
C ARG A 15 -13.91 19.69 -2.67
N ALA A 16 -14.80 20.04 -3.60
CA ALA A 16 -16.21 19.65 -3.51
C ALA A 16 -16.35 18.13 -3.68
N LEU A 17 -17.18 17.52 -2.84
CA LEU A 17 -17.57 16.11 -2.98
C LEU A 17 -18.50 15.95 -4.20
N PRO A 18 -18.54 14.75 -4.82
CA PRO A 18 -19.55 14.44 -5.83
C PRO A 18 -20.98 14.68 -5.30
N PRO A 19 -21.94 15.07 -6.18
CA PRO A 19 -23.31 15.34 -5.75
C PRO A 19 -23.93 14.18 -4.95
N GLY A 20 -24.48 14.50 -3.79
CA GLY A 20 -25.17 13.54 -2.91
C GLY A 20 -24.26 12.67 -2.04
N VAL A 21 -22.94 12.70 -2.23
CA VAL A 21 -21.98 12.07 -1.31
C VAL A 21 -21.79 12.96 -0.08
N ALA A 22 -21.84 12.36 1.11
CA ALA A 22 -21.45 13.03 2.34
C ALA A 22 -20.16 12.40 2.90
N ALA A 23 -19.37 13.20 3.61
CA ALA A 23 -18.16 12.73 4.29
C ALA A 23 -18.11 13.28 5.71
N PHE A 24 -17.80 12.43 6.68
CA PHE A 24 -17.79 12.74 8.10
C PHE A 24 -16.46 12.32 8.71
N ASP A 25 -15.91 13.14 9.59
CA ASP A 25 -14.80 12.73 10.44
C ASP A 25 -15.34 11.84 11.56
N VAL A 26 -14.67 10.70 11.78
CA VAL A 26 -15.06 9.72 12.79
C VAL A 26 -13.82 9.22 13.55
N ALA A 27 -13.96 9.06 14.86
CA ALA A 27 -12.95 8.43 15.70
C ALA A 27 -13.10 6.91 15.67
N VAL A 28 -12.00 6.17 15.53
CA VAL A 28 -11.99 4.70 15.57
C VAL A 28 -11.04 4.25 16.67
N PRO A 29 -11.54 3.73 17.80
CA PRO A 29 -10.67 3.20 18.84
C PRO A 29 -10.00 1.91 18.35
N SER A 30 -8.68 1.81 18.50
CA SER A 30 -7.95 0.61 18.10
C SER A 30 -8.33 -0.60 18.96
N LEU A 31 -8.49 -1.76 18.35
CA LEU A 31 -8.80 -3.03 19.02
C LEU A 31 -7.70 -3.52 19.95
N LEU A 32 -6.47 -3.03 19.77
CA LEU A 32 -5.34 -3.45 20.58
C LEU A 32 -5.35 -2.80 21.97
N ASP A 33 -5.55 -1.50 22.01
CA ASP A 33 -5.32 -0.68 23.21
C ASP A 33 -6.31 0.49 23.35
N GLY A 34 -7.20 0.69 22.38
CA GLY A 34 -8.15 1.79 22.33
C GLY A 34 -7.65 3.04 21.61
N TRP A 35 -6.45 3.01 20.99
CA TRP A 35 -5.84 4.23 20.44
C TRP A 35 -6.81 4.90 19.47
N PRO A 36 -7.16 6.18 19.67
CA PRO A 36 -8.14 6.85 18.84
C PRO A 36 -7.56 7.21 17.47
N LEU A 37 -7.98 6.47 16.45
CA LEU A 37 -7.60 6.71 15.06
C LEU A 37 -8.53 7.76 14.44
N GLY A 38 -7.95 8.75 13.77
CA GLY A 38 -8.68 9.65 12.91
C GLY A 38 -9.08 8.93 11.62
N ALA A 39 -10.36 8.93 11.31
CA ALA A 39 -10.89 8.36 10.09
C ALA A 39 -11.93 9.27 9.44
N LYS A 40 -12.21 8.99 8.17
CA LYS A 40 -13.22 9.68 7.38
C LYS A 40 -14.14 8.65 6.74
N LEU A 41 -15.42 8.78 7.03
CA LEU A 41 -16.50 7.95 6.50
C LEU A 41 -17.18 8.69 5.36
N TYR A 42 -17.26 8.06 4.19
CA TYR A 42 -17.97 8.55 3.02
C TYR A 42 -19.23 7.73 2.83
N THR A 43 -20.38 8.39 2.79
CA THR A 43 -21.67 7.73 2.62
C THR A 43 -22.24 7.99 1.23
N PRO A 44 -22.87 6.98 0.60
CA PRO A 44 -23.44 7.13 -0.74
C PRO A 44 -24.69 8.02 -0.73
N PRO A 45 -25.12 8.54 -1.89
CA PRO A 45 -26.36 9.28 -2.00
C PRO A 45 -27.57 8.50 -1.47
N ALA A 46 -28.52 9.19 -0.83
CA ALA A 46 -29.69 8.57 -0.18
C ALA A 46 -30.55 7.70 -1.12
N ALA A 47 -30.51 7.94 -2.43
CA ALA A 47 -31.17 7.06 -3.41
C ALA A 47 -30.45 5.71 -3.55
N ALA A 48 -29.11 5.71 -3.60
CA ALA A 48 -28.30 4.50 -3.64
C ALA A 48 -28.29 3.75 -2.30
N ALA A 49 -28.39 4.47 -1.17
CA ALA A 49 -28.50 3.86 0.16
C ALA A 49 -29.82 3.08 0.38
N ARG A 50 -30.89 3.41 -0.38
CA ARG A 50 -32.22 2.79 -0.25
C ARG A 50 -32.37 1.45 -0.98
N GLY A 51 -31.51 1.16 -1.95
CA GLY A 51 -31.38 -0.19 -2.52
C GLY A 51 -30.13 -0.82 -1.93
N ALA A 52 -30.29 -1.81 -1.04
CA ALA A 52 -29.24 -2.57 -0.34
C ALA A 52 -27.81 -2.32 -0.87
N GLY A 53 -27.18 -1.20 -0.44
CA GLY A 53 -26.04 -0.56 -1.13
C GLY A 53 -24.95 -1.51 -1.60
N LYS A 54 -24.20 -1.11 -2.64
CA LYS A 54 -23.28 -2.00 -3.37
C LYS A 54 -22.25 -2.72 -2.49
N GLY A 55 -21.89 -2.12 -1.35
CA GLY A 55 -21.08 -2.73 -0.32
C GLY A 55 -20.40 -1.68 0.56
N ALA A 56 -19.54 -2.15 1.44
CA ALA A 56 -18.73 -1.32 2.33
C ALA A 56 -17.25 -1.53 2.01
N VAL A 57 -16.49 -0.46 1.80
CA VAL A 57 -15.08 -0.52 1.39
C VAL A 57 -14.17 0.09 2.46
N CYS A 58 -13.19 -0.67 2.96
CA CYS A 58 -12.11 -0.15 3.78
C CYS A 58 -10.89 0.12 2.90
N ILE A 59 -10.36 1.35 2.93
CA ILE A 59 -9.12 1.69 2.24
C ILE A 59 -8.01 1.86 3.28
N ALA A 60 -7.08 0.91 3.30
CA ALA A 60 -5.91 0.93 4.15
C ALA A 60 -4.71 1.59 3.45
N PRO A 61 -4.07 2.57 4.11
CA PRO A 61 -3.07 3.38 3.47
C PRO A 61 -1.70 2.70 3.35
N ALA A 62 -0.87 3.26 2.49
CA ALA A 62 0.56 2.96 2.37
C ALA A 62 1.35 3.56 3.54
N THR A 63 2.59 3.10 3.70
CA THR A 63 3.55 3.63 4.69
C THR A 63 3.64 5.15 4.58
N GLY A 64 3.46 5.86 5.70
CA GLY A 64 3.58 7.32 5.75
C GLY A 64 2.55 8.08 4.91
N VAL A 65 1.58 7.42 4.28
CA VAL A 65 0.56 8.09 3.45
C VAL A 65 -0.69 8.34 4.29
N PRO A 66 -1.13 9.59 4.48
CA PRO A 66 -2.36 9.85 5.25
C PRO A 66 -3.61 9.41 4.50
N GLY A 67 -4.65 8.96 5.20
CA GLY A 67 -5.95 8.55 4.66
C GLY A 67 -6.60 9.59 3.75
N LYS A 68 -6.37 10.89 4.01
CA LYS A 68 -6.85 11.99 3.14
C LYS A 68 -6.35 11.90 1.69
N PHE A 69 -5.21 11.24 1.46
CA PHE A 69 -4.68 10.97 0.12
C PHE A 69 -5.71 10.24 -0.76
N TYR A 70 -6.44 9.29 -0.17
CA TYR A 70 -7.41 8.44 -0.87
C TYR A 70 -8.79 9.09 -1.03
N GLY A 71 -8.98 10.32 -0.55
CA GLY A 71 -10.32 10.91 -0.43
C GLY A 71 -11.04 11.12 -1.76
N ALA A 72 -10.31 11.37 -2.85
CA ALA A 72 -10.89 11.44 -4.19
C ALA A 72 -11.56 10.13 -4.59
N PHE A 73 -10.84 9.03 -4.37
CA PHE A 73 -11.24 7.70 -4.76
C PHE A 73 -12.33 7.16 -3.84
N ALA A 74 -12.21 7.41 -2.53
CA ALA A 74 -13.26 7.11 -1.57
C ALA A 74 -14.58 7.82 -1.92
N ALA A 75 -14.52 9.11 -2.30
CA ALA A 75 -15.69 9.85 -2.73
C ALA A 75 -16.29 9.32 -4.04
N ALA A 76 -15.47 8.87 -4.99
CA ALA A 76 -15.93 8.27 -6.24
C ALA A 76 -16.61 6.90 -6.01
N LEU A 77 -16.04 6.06 -5.14
CA LEU A 77 -16.65 4.80 -4.70
C LEU A 77 -17.97 5.04 -3.94
N ALA A 78 -18.03 6.10 -3.13
CA ALA A 78 -19.26 6.48 -2.45
C ALA A 78 -20.33 6.98 -3.44
N ALA A 79 -19.94 7.75 -4.46
CA ALA A 79 -20.84 8.16 -5.53
C ALA A 79 -21.40 6.96 -6.32
N SER A 80 -20.63 5.86 -6.44
CA SER A 80 -21.09 4.62 -7.09
C SER A 80 -21.98 3.73 -6.20
N GLY A 81 -22.18 4.09 -4.93
CA GLY A 81 -23.12 3.41 -4.03
C GLY A 81 -22.48 2.63 -2.88
N HIS A 82 -21.18 2.81 -2.62
CA HIS A 82 -20.50 2.17 -1.49
C HIS A 82 -20.47 3.06 -0.25
N THR A 83 -20.49 2.46 0.94
CA THR A 83 -20.03 3.15 2.16
C THR A 83 -18.52 2.95 2.25
N VAL A 84 -17.73 4.00 2.42
CA VAL A 84 -16.26 3.89 2.37
C VAL A 84 -15.63 4.49 3.61
N ILE A 85 -14.68 3.80 4.22
CA ILE A 85 -13.83 4.38 5.27
C ILE A 85 -12.39 4.50 4.79
N THR A 86 -11.80 5.67 5.02
CA THR A 86 -10.34 5.88 4.98
C THR A 86 -9.91 6.25 6.39
N PHE A 87 -8.72 5.84 6.82
CA PHE A 87 -8.24 6.17 8.15
C PHE A 87 -6.74 6.46 8.13
N ASP A 88 -6.28 7.11 9.18
CA ASP A 88 -4.86 7.29 9.47
C ASP A 88 -4.46 6.24 10.53
N PRO A 89 -3.49 5.36 10.25
CA PRO A 89 -2.85 4.54 11.28
C PRO A 89 -2.31 5.44 12.39
N ARG A 90 -2.17 4.91 13.61
CA ARG A 90 -1.60 5.69 14.71
C ARG A 90 -0.27 6.34 14.33
N LEU A 91 -0.03 7.55 14.83
CA LEU A 91 1.17 8.36 14.51
C LEU A 91 1.32 8.68 13.02
N ASN A 92 0.20 8.80 12.31
CA ASN A 92 0.10 9.31 10.96
C ASN A 92 -1.13 10.24 10.87
N GLY A 93 -1.12 11.19 9.93
CA GLY A 93 -2.27 12.07 9.65
C GLY A 93 -3.00 12.61 10.89
N ALA A 94 -4.29 12.27 11.04
CA ALA A 94 -5.18 12.65 12.15
C ALA A 94 -5.08 11.77 13.42
N SER A 95 -4.14 10.83 13.45
CA SER A 95 -3.99 9.85 14.54
C SER A 95 -2.74 10.06 15.39
N TYR A 96 -2.22 11.29 15.43
CA TYR A 96 -1.18 11.69 16.39
C TYR A 96 -1.80 12.05 17.75
N PRO A 97 -1.07 11.84 18.87
CA PRO A 97 -1.42 12.43 20.15
C PRO A 97 -1.18 13.94 20.12
N ALA A 98 -1.65 14.64 21.16
CA ALA A 98 -1.44 16.07 21.34
C ALA A 98 0.07 16.40 21.41
N PRO A 99 0.56 17.44 20.72
CA PRO A 99 1.98 17.83 20.79
C PRO A 99 2.47 18.21 22.19
N ASP A 100 1.57 18.69 23.04
CA ASP A 100 1.83 19.09 24.43
C ASP A 100 1.83 17.91 25.42
N ALA A 101 1.31 16.75 25.00
CA ALA A 101 1.30 15.52 25.79
C ALA A 101 1.65 14.30 24.92
N PRO A 102 2.80 14.29 24.22
CA PRO A 102 3.10 13.29 23.20
C PRO A 102 3.32 11.90 23.78
N GLU A 103 3.66 11.76 25.06
CA GLU A 103 3.83 10.46 25.75
C GLU A 103 2.52 9.89 26.32
N GLN A 104 1.42 10.64 26.25
CA GLN A 104 0.15 10.21 26.82
C GLN A 104 -0.70 9.47 25.80
N PHE A 105 -1.40 8.45 26.27
CA PHE A 105 -2.39 7.76 25.47
C PHE A 105 -3.52 8.73 25.12
N PRO A 106 -3.78 9.00 23.82
CA PRO A 106 -4.80 9.97 23.47
C PRO A 106 -6.19 9.41 23.79
N SER A 107 -7.07 10.24 24.35
CA SER A 107 -8.47 9.85 24.61
C SER A 107 -9.38 10.03 23.40
N GLU A 108 -9.01 10.94 22.49
CA GLU A 108 -9.73 11.25 21.25
C GLU A 108 -8.72 11.54 20.14
N PRO A 109 -9.09 11.39 18.85
CA PRO A 109 -8.21 11.78 17.75
C PRO A 109 -8.05 13.29 17.75
N HIS A 110 -6.84 13.78 17.50
CA HIS A 110 -6.59 15.22 17.45
C HIS A 110 -6.90 15.80 16.05
N ASP A 111 -7.34 17.06 16.01
CA ASP A 111 -7.45 17.80 14.74
C ASP A 111 -6.04 18.04 14.19
N SER A 112 -5.68 17.30 13.13
CA SER A 112 -4.35 17.33 12.52
C SER A 112 -4.12 18.50 11.57
N GLN A 113 -4.94 19.56 11.64
CA GLN A 113 -4.72 20.75 10.83
C GLN A 113 -3.34 21.37 11.12
N ALA A 114 -2.43 21.08 10.19
CA ALA A 114 -1.04 21.53 10.14
C ALA A 114 -0.24 21.32 11.44
N PHE A 115 -0.07 20.06 11.86
CA PHE A 115 1.03 19.73 12.78
C PHE A 115 2.36 20.24 12.18
N ALA A 116 3.17 20.92 12.99
CA ALA A 116 4.54 21.22 12.60
C ALA A 116 5.32 19.91 12.45
N GLN A 117 6.37 19.91 11.62
CA GLN A 117 7.19 18.70 11.45
C GLN A 117 7.85 18.29 12.76
N GLU A 118 8.25 19.27 13.55
CA GLU A 118 8.87 19.10 14.87
C GLU A 118 7.92 18.41 15.85
N ASP A 119 6.62 18.75 15.83
CA ASP A 119 5.61 18.14 16.70
C ASP A 119 5.39 16.66 16.32
N ARG A 120 5.31 16.36 15.02
CA ARG A 120 5.24 14.97 14.56
C ARG A 120 6.46 14.17 15.05
N ILE A 121 7.65 14.73 14.88
CA ILE A 121 8.90 14.08 15.33
C ILE A 121 8.89 13.83 16.84
N ARG A 122 8.40 14.79 17.65
CA ARG A 122 8.24 14.58 19.10
C ARG A 122 7.33 13.40 19.40
N CYS A 123 6.17 13.32 18.76
CA CYS A 123 5.25 12.19 18.94
C CYS A 123 5.87 10.85 18.50
N LEU A 124 6.62 10.82 17.39
CA LEU A 124 7.31 9.61 16.92
C LEU A 124 8.36 9.13 17.92
N ARG A 125 9.10 10.06 18.53
CA ARG A 125 10.11 9.76 19.56
C ARG A 125 9.50 9.35 20.90
N ALA A 126 8.28 9.79 21.20
CA ALA A 126 7.55 9.40 22.41
C ALA A 126 6.99 7.97 22.33
N TRP A 127 6.72 7.47 21.11
CA TRP A 127 6.14 6.14 20.87
C TRP A 127 6.99 5.28 19.91
N PRO A 128 8.29 5.08 20.20
CA PRO A 128 9.19 4.39 19.29
C PRO A 128 8.83 2.91 19.10
N GLN A 129 8.10 2.30 20.04
CA GLN A 129 7.67 0.91 20.06
C GLN A 129 6.50 0.60 19.12
N VAL A 130 5.85 1.62 18.54
CA VAL A 130 4.77 1.40 17.59
C VAL A 130 5.32 0.74 16.33
N GLY A 131 4.94 -0.53 16.15
CA GLY A 131 5.30 -1.38 15.03
C GLY A 131 4.08 -1.89 14.26
N TRP A 132 4.32 -2.82 13.33
CA TRP A 132 3.30 -3.30 12.40
C TRP A 132 2.14 -4.03 13.06
N MET A 133 2.34 -4.67 14.22
CA MET A 133 1.22 -5.26 14.96
C MET A 133 0.18 -4.24 15.42
N HIS A 134 0.63 -3.03 15.74
CA HIS A 134 -0.28 -1.93 16.04
C HIS A 134 -1.04 -1.53 14.77
N TYR A 135 -0.36 -1.45 13.62
CA TYR A 135 -1.00 -1.13 12.34
C TYR A 135 -2.00 -2.20 11.86
N ALA A 136 -1.70 -3.48 12.08
CA ALA A 136 -2.64 -4.57 11.79
C ALA A 136 -3.91 -4.45 12.64
N ALA A 137 -3.77 -4.15 13.93
CA ALA A 137 -4.91 -3.88 14.81
C ALA A 137 -5.68 -2.63 14.37
N ASP A 138 -4.99 -1.56 13.95
CA ASP A 138 -5.62 -0.32 13.47
C ASP A 138 -6.46 -0.57 12.19
N VAL A 139 -5.94 -1.38 11.26
CA VAL A 139 -6.69 -1.83 10.08
C VAL A 139 -7.93 -2.61 10.48
N ALA A 140 -7.80 -3.58 11.39
CA ALA A 140 -8.93 -4.38 11.89
C ALA A 140 -10.00 -3.49 12.54
N SER A 141 -9.58 -2.44 13.24
CA SER A 141 -10.46 -1.48 13.91
C SER A 141 -11.25 -0.64 12.90
N ALA A 142 -10.59 -0.16 11.83
CA ALA A 142 -11.26 0.55 10.75
C ALA A 142 -12.26 -0.34 10.02
N MET A 143 -11.91 -1.61 9.78
CA MET A 143 -12.84 -2.60 9.21
C MET A 143 -14.04 -2.84 10.12
N LEU A 144 -13.84 -3.02 11.43
CA LEU A 144 -14.92 -3.18 12.39
C LEU A 144 -15.85 -1.97 12.40
N ARG A 145 -15.29 -0.76 12.44
CA ARG A 145 -16.09 0.47 12.37
C ARG A 145 -16.93 0.53 11.11
N LEU A 146 -16.33 0.26 9.95
CA LEU A 146 -17.05 0.21 8.67
C LEU A 146 -18.21 -0.81 8.72
N ALA A 147 -17.95 -1.97 9.32
CA ALA A 147 -18.93 -3.03 9.48
C ALA A 147 -20.14 -2.60 10.33
N GLN A 148 -19.95 -1.69 11.28
CA GLN A 148 -21.01 -1.12 12.13
C GLN A 148 -21.82 -0.05 11.38
N GLU A 149 -21.16 0.76 10.56
CA GLU A 149 -21.81 1.78 9.70
C GLU A 149 -22.63 1.14 8.57
N ALA A 150 -22.25 -0.07 8.15
CA ALA A 150 -22.92 -0.83 7.09
C ALA A 150 -23.20 -2.28 7.54
N PRO A 151 -24.13 -2.50 8.50
CA PRO A 151 -24.28 -3.75 9.24
C PRO A 151 -24.66 -4.98 8.41
N SER A 152 -25.27 -4.78 7.25
CA SER A 152 -25.71 -5.88 6.36
C SER A 152 -25.00 -5.88 5.01
N ALA A 153 -24.10 -4.93 4.75
CA ALA A 153 -23.45 -4.83 3.45
C ALA A 153 -22.31 -5.85 3.32
N PRO A 154 -22.07 -6.41 2.11
CA PRO A 154 -20.82 -7.10 1.84
C PRO A 154 -19.65 -6.13 2.03
N MET A 155 -18.53 -6.63 2.56
CA MET A 155 -17.33 -5.83 2.79
C MET A 155 -16.27 -6.12 1.74
N TYR A 156 -15.52 -5.07 1.42
CA TYR A 156 -14.42 -5.07 0.48
C TYR A 156 -13.23 -4.35 1.09
N TYR A 157 -12.03 -4.75 0.68
CA TYR A 157 -10.79 -4.17 1.17
C TYR A 157 -9.93 -3.66 0.03
N ILE A 158 -9.34 -2.48 0.22
CA ILE A 158 -8.31 -1.94 -0.67
C ILE A 158 -7.08 -1.64 0.17
N GLY A 159 -6.01 -2.38 -0.07
CA GLY A 159 -4.72 -2.18 0.60
C GLY A 159 -3.71 -1.56 -0.37
N ASN A 160 -3.20 -0.37 -0.07
CA ASN A 160 -2.10 0.21 -0.83
C ASN A 160 -0.77 -0.08 -0.12
N SER A 161 0.19 -0.68 -0.83
CA SER A 161 1.54 -0.97 -0.32
C SER A 161 1.48 -1.69 1.05
N LEU A 162 1.95 -1.06 2.13
CA LEU A 162 1.82 -1.55 3.51
C LEU A 162 0.40 -2.01 3.86
N GLY A 163 -0.63 -1.29 3.41
CA GLY A 163 -2.03 -1.67 3.63
C GLY A 163 -2.37 -3.05 3.06
N ALA A 164 -1.72 -3.50 1.98
CA ALA A 164 -1.88 -4.88 1.51
C ALA A 164 -1.28 -5.89 2.50
N HIS A 165 -0.10 -5.57 3.06
CA HIS A 165 0.63 -6.42 4.01
C HIS A 165 -0.10 -6.63 5.32
N MET A 166 -0.89 -5.65 5.75
CA MET A 166 -1.58 -5.67 7.02
C MET A 166 -2.89 -6.47 7.01
N LEU A 167 -3.49 -6.79 5.85
CA LEU A 167 -4.79 -7.46 5.82
C LEU A 167 -4.77 -8.83 6.50
N PRO A 168 -3.83 -9.75 6.22
CA PRO A 168 -3.82 -11.06 6.88
C PRO A 168 -3.77 -10.97 8.42
N PRO A 169 -2.79 -10.27 9.05
CA PRO A 169 -2.79 -10.13 10.51
C PRO A 169 -3.99 -9.31 11.04
N ALA A 170 -4.51 -8.34 10.28
CA ALA A 170 -5.72 -7.61 10.67
C ALA A 170 -6.95 -8.53 10.74
N LEU A 171 -7.07 -9.51 9.84
CA LEU A 171 -8.14 -10.50 9.91
C LEU A 171 -8.06 -11.35 11.17
N ALA A 172 -6.86 -11.66 11.66
CA ALA A 172 -6.70 -12.37 12.93
C ALA A 172 -7.24 -11.54 14.11
N TYR A 173 -6.91 -10.24 14.17
CA TYR A 173 -7.47 -9.32 15.18
C TYR A 173 -9.00 -9.20 15.06
N LEU A 174 -9.50 -9.03 13.84
CA LEU A 174 -10.93 -8.87 13.58
C LEU A 174 -11.73 -10.12 13.95
N ARG A 175 -11.25 -11.31 13.57
CA ARG A 175 -11.86 -12.61 13.92
C ARG A 175 -11.82 -12.90 15.42
N ALA A 176 -10.80 -12.41 16.12
CA ALA A 176 -10.68 -12.57 17.56
C ALA A 176 -11.66 -11.66 18.34
N GLU A 177 -12.08 -10.54 17.75
CA GLU A 177 -12.98 -9.58 18.39
C GLU A 177 -14.45 -10.03 18.35
N LYS A 178 -14.96 -10.49 19.50
CA LYS A 178 -16.32 -11.05 19.61
C LYS A 178 -17.34 -10.10 20.22
N ARG A 179 -16.93 -9.05 20.92
CA ARG A 179 -17.89 -8.22 21.68
C ARG A 179 -18.69 -7.29 20.77
N HIS A 180 -18.08 -6.84 19.69
CA HIS A 180 -18.64 -5.81 18.82
C HIS A 180 -18.93 -6.29 17.38
N GLY A 181 -18.95 -7.61 17.16
CA GLY A 181 -19.29 -8.21 15.87
C GLY A 181 -18.12 -8.32 14.89
N GLY A 182 -16.89 -8.47 15.38
CA GLY A 182 -15.69 -8.56 14.53
C GLY A 182 -15.62 -9.83 13.71
N ALA A 183 -15.93 -10.99 14.30
CA ALA A 183 -15.99 -12.25 13.56
C ALA A 183 -16.99 -12.19 12.38
N GLU A 184 -18.17 -11.63 12.61
CA GLU A 184 -19.22 -11.42 11.61
C GLU A 184 -18.79 -10.37 10.56
N ALA A 185 -18.00 -9.37 10.94
CA ALA A 185 -17.40 -8.44 9.99
C ALA A 185 -16.37 -9.14 9.08
N ALA A 186 -15.54 -10.03 9.64
CA ALA A 186 -14.56 -10.80 8.86
C ALA A 186 -15.25 -11.73 7.85
N GLU A 187 -16.35 -12.40 8.21
CA GLU A 187 -17.13 -13.26 7.29
C GLU A 187 -17.80 -12.47 6.14
N ARG A 188 -18.05 -11.18 6.37
CA ARG A 188 -18.59 -10.28 5.35
C ARG A 188 -17.54 -9.81 4.35
N LEU A 189 -16.25 -9.91 4.65
CA LEU A 189 -15.20 -9.55 3.70
C LEU A 189 -15.22 -10.55 2.54
N LYS A 190 -15.54 -10.04 1.34
CA LYS A 190 -15.65 -10.88 0.14
C LYS A 190 -14.40 -10.85 -0.71
N ARG A 191 -13.79 -9.68 -0.87
CA ARG A 191 -12.67 -9.47 -1.80
C ARG A 191 -11.71 -8.41 -1.31
N ALA A 192 -10.47 -8.55 -1.73
CA ALA A 192 -9.42 -7.58 -1.56
C ALA A 192 -8.86 -7.11 -2.92
N LEU A 193 -8.44 -5.84 -2.94
CA LEU A 193 -7.68 -5.22 -4.01
C LEU A 193 -6.37 -4.69 -3.42
N PHE A 194 -5.24 -5.23 -3.88
CA PHE A 194 -3.92 -4.82 -3.44
C PHE A 194 -3.25 -3.96 -4.50
N VAL A 195 -3.04 -2.69 -4.19
CA VAL A 195 -2.41 -1.72 -5.09
C VAL A 195 -0.95 -1.54 -4.66
N GLY A 196 0.00 -1.92 -5.51
CA GLY A 196 1.43 -1.86 -5.17
C GLY A 196 1.83 -2.79 -4.01
N GLY A 197 0.96 -3.72 -3.60
CA GLY A 197 1.25 -4.73 -2.59
C GLY A 197 2.22 -5.77 -3.12
N ASN A 198 3.48 -5.67 -2.71
CA ASN A 198 4.60 -6.46 -3.23
C ASN A 198 5.50 -6.99 -2.10
N SER A 199 6.40 -7.93 -2.41
CA SER A 199 7.43 -8.35 -1.46
C SER A 199 8.61 -7.38 -1.53
N PRO A 200 8.94 -6.67 -0.43
CA PRO A 200 10.09 -5.76 -0.40
C PRO A 200 11.41 -6.52 -0.20
N HIS A 201 11.41 -7.85 -0.32
CA HIS A 201 12.62 -8.62 -0.13
C HIS A 201 13.70 -8.20 -1.11
N PHE A 202 14.87 -7.83 -0.59
CA PHE A 202 15.90 -7.16 -1.37
C PHE A 202 16.39 -8.02 -2.54
N GLY A 203 16.42 -9.34 -2.37
CA GLY A 203 16.85 -10.31 -3.40
C GLY A 203 15.94 -10.40 -4.63
N TYR A 204 14.77 -9.75 -4.62
CA TYR A 204 13.89 -9.65 -5.77
C TYR A 204 14.09 -8.38 -6.60
N ASN A 205 15.03 -7.52 -6.23
CA ASN A 205 15.38 -6.31 -6.97
C ASN A 205 16.45 -6.62 -8.03
N GLU A 206 16.52 -5.78 -9.08
CA GLU A 206 17.52 -5.92 -10.14
C GLU A 206 18.95 -5.76 -9.62
N ASP A 207 19.14 -4.86 -8.65
CA ASP A 207 20.40 -4.65 -7.94
C ASP A 207 20.21 -4.82 -6.42
N PRO A 208 20.31 -6.06 -5.91
CA PRO A 208 20.20 -6.34 -4.48
C PRO A 208 21.26 -5.62 -3.64
N ALA A 209 22.47 -5.43 -4.17
CA ALA A 209 23.59 -4.82 -3.44
C ALA A 209 23.36 -3.32 -3.22
N ALA A 210 22.88 -2.60 -4.24
CA ALA A 210 22.50 -1.20 -4.09
C ALA A 210 21.40 -1.02 -3.03
N LEU A 211 20.42 -1.92 -2.98
CA LEU A 211 19.33 -1.81 -2.01
C LEU A 211 19.77 -2.11 -0.58
N VAL A 212 20.73 -3.02 -0.38
CA VAL A 212 21.35 -3.24 0.94
C VAL A 212 21.96 -1.94 1.47
N HIS A 213 22.69 -1.19 0.64
CA HIS A 213 23.26 0.11 1.06
C HIS A 213 22.19 1.15 1.38
N VAL A 214 21.07 1.16 0.67
CA VAL A 214 19.93 2.04 1.01
C VAL A 214 19.33 1.65 2.36
N TYR A 215 19.22 0.35 2.66
CA TYR A 215 18.72 -0.13 3.95
C TYR A 215 19.69 0.18 5.09
N GLU A 216 21.00 0.03 4.89
CA GLU A 216 22.03 0.42 5.85
C GLU A 216 21.97 1.93 6.17
N ALA A 217 21.90 2.79 5.15
CA ALA A 217 21.76 4.22 5.34
C ALA A 217 20.46 4.59 6.07
N THR A 218 19.37 3.88 5.79
CA THR A 218 18.08 4.07 6.45
C THR A 218 18.13 3.64 7.93
N LEU A 219 18.86 2.56 8.24
CA LEU A 219 19.12 2.11 9.60
C LEU A 219 19.95 3.13 10.39
N ASP A 220 21.00 3.68 9.79
CA ASP A 220 21.84 4.70 10.42
C ASP A 220 21.03 5.95 10.77
N ASP A 221 20.13 6.39 9.87
CA ASP A 221 19.20 7.48 10.12
C ASP A 221 18.26 7.18 11.30
N VAL A 222 17.71 5.96 11.40
CA VAL A 222 16.88 5.55 12.55
C VAL A 222 17.65 5.59 13.86
N VAL A 223 18.88 5.09 13.86
CA VAL A 223 19.74 5.07 15.05
C VAL A 223 20.06 6.50 15.49
N ALA A 224 20.36 7.38 14.54
CA ALA A 224 20.68 8.78 14.82
C ALA A 224 19.46 9.59 15.31
N GLU A 225 18.30 9.38 14.68
CA GLU A 225 17.13 10.25 14.85
C GLU A 225 16.13 9.73 15.88
N GLY A 226 16.12 8.42 16.14
CA GLY A 226 15.18 7.75 17.04
C GLY A 226 13.80 7.46 16.44
N TYR A 227 13.61 7.69 15.14
CA TYR A 227 12.39 7.39 14.37
C TYR A 227 12.74 7.09 12.90
N GLY A 228 11.79 6.57 12.13
CA GLY A 228 12.00 6.24 10.72
C GLY A 228 11.81 7.44 9.80
N VAL A 229 12.89 7.87 9.14
CA VAL A 229 12.91 9.07 8.28
C VAL A 229 12.51 8.75 6.83
N THR A 230 11.30 8.19 6.66
CA THR A 230 10.76 7.79 5.35
C THR A 230 10.54 8.95 4.39
N SER A 231 10.42 10.18 4.89
CA SER A 231 10.27 11.37 4.04
C SER A 231 11.50 11.68 3.20
N ARG A 232 12.71 11.36 3.68
CA ARG A 232 13.97 11.58 2.93
C ARG A 232 14.10 10.66 1.72
N VAL A 233 13.45 9.50 1.76
CA VAL A 233 13.49 8.47 0.70
C VAL A 233 12.20 8.42 -0.13
N GLY A 234 11.29 9.39 0.06
CA GLY A 234 10.07 9.51 -0.75
C GLY A 234 8.93 8.56 -0.37
N LEU A 235 8.99 7.93 0.82
CA LEU A 235 7.98 6.97 1.31
C LEU A 235 6.93 7.62 2.23
N GLY A 236 6.54 8.87 1.93
CA GLY A 236 5.52 9.61 2.68
C GLY A 236 6.05 10.31 3.94
N LEU A 237 5.19 10.46 4.94
CA LEU A 237 5.55 11.01 6.25
C LEU A 237 6.44 10.04 7.02
N ASP A 238 7.25 10.59 7.92
CA ASP A 238 8.09 9.84 8.85
C ASP A 238 7.25 8.91 9.74
N ILE A 239 7.81 7.76 10.09
CA ILE A 239 7.14 6.69 10.82
C ILE A 239 7.85 6.36 12.14
N PRO A 240 7.21 5.64 13.07
CA PRO A 240 7.85 5.24 14.31
C PRO A 240 9.04 4.31 14.04
N ARG A 241 10.04 4.37 14.92
CA ARG A 241 11.27 3.56 14.84
C ARG A 241 10.96 2.08 14.61
N ARG A 242 10.12 1.48 15.47
CA ARG A 242 9.82 0.06 15.41
C ARG A 242 9.11 -0.34 14.11
N ALA A 243 8.26 0.53 13.55
CA ALA A 243 7.61 0.25 12.28
C ALA A 243 8.60 0.16 11.11
N LEU A 244 9.68 0.94 11.11
CA LEU A 244 10.73 0.82 10.10
C LEU A 244 11.63 -0.41 10.38
N GLU A 245 11.96 -0.68 11.64
CA GLU A 245 12.72 -1.88 12.02
C GLU A 245 11.98 -3.16 11.64
N ASP A 246 10.66 -3.24 11.86
CA ASP A 246 9.81 -4.34 11.41
C ASP A 246 9.87 -4.48 9.88
N TRP A 247 9.81 -3.38 9.14
CA TRP A 247 9.93 -3.41 7.67
C TRP A 247 11.24 -4.00 7.20
N MET A 248 12.36 -3.49 7.71
CA MET A 248 13.70 -3.89 7.28
C MET A 248 14.02 -5.33 7.72
N THR A 249 13.63 -5.69 8.94
CA THR A 249 13.80 -7.06 9.47
C THR A 249 13.01 -8.08 8.67
N ASN A 250 11.79 -7.72 8.25
CA ASN A 250 10.99 -8.61 7.42
C ASN A 250 11.53 -8.65 5.99
N ALA A 251 11.98 -7.51 5.45
CA ALA A 251 12.49 -7.41 4.08
C ALA A 251 13.80 -8.20 3.84
N VAL A 252 14.52 -8.61 4.88
CA VAL A 252 15.63 -9.55 4.68
C VAL A 252 15.16 -10.98 4.42
N HIS A 253 13.94 -11.32 4.83
CA HIS A 253 13.41 -12.65 4.66
C HIS A 253 12.66 -12.78 3.32
N PRO A 254 12.94 -13.81 2.52
CA PRO A 254 12.24 -14.03 1.26
C PRO A 254 10.71 -14.25 1.41
N ASN A 255 10.27 -14.93 2.48
CA ASN A 255 8.86 -15.06 2.92
C ASN A 255 8.33 -13.82 3.71
N TYR A 256 9.13 -12.75 3.79
CA TYR A 256 8.77 -11.44 4.34
C TYR A 256 8.02 -11.51 5.67
N ILE A 257 6.91 -10.77 5.82
CA ILE A 257 6.05 -10.73 7.01
C ILE A 257 5.44 -12.10 7.35
N GLY A 258 5.28 -12.99 6.36
CA GLY A 258 4.79 -14.36 6.58
C GLY A 258 5.80 -15.26 7.28
N ALA A 259 7.08 -14.86 7.32
CA ALA A 259 8.13 -15.54 8.07
C ALA A 259 8.10 -15.25 9.57
N VAL A 260 7.39 -14.19 9.98
CA VAL A 260 7.29 -13.82 11.39
C VAL A 260 6.37 -14.83 12.08
N PRO A 261 6.84 -15.59 13.10
CA PRO A 261 6.04 -16.65 13.71
C PRO A 261 4.71 -16.17 14.28
N ALA A 262 4.66 -14.93 14.76
CA ALA A 262 3.44 -14.31 15.29
C ALA A 262 2.39 -14.00 14.20
N HIS A 263 2.77 -13.92 12.92
CA HIS A 263 1.86 -13.61 11.81
C HIS A 263 1.59 -14.84 10.94
N GLN A 264 2.48 -15.82 10.94
CA GLN A 264 2.40 -17.01 10.10
C GLN A 264 1.00 -17.67 10.08
N PRO A 265 0.30 -17.89 11.22
CA PRO A 265 -1.04 -18.49 11.18
C PRO A 265 -2.06 -17.66 10.40
N ALA A 266 -1.93 -16.34 10.40
CA ALA A 266 -2.82 -15.43 9.68
C ALA A 266 -2.62 -15.51 8.16
N PHE A 267 -1.40 -15.80 7.71
CA PHE A 267 -1.09 -16.03 6.29
C PHE A 267 -1.48 -17.44 5.84
N GLU A 268 -1.28 -18.45 6.69
CA GLU A 268 -1.68 -19.85 6.40
C GLU A 268 -3.19 -20.04 6.26
N THR A 269 -3.97 -19.22 6.96
CA THR A 269 -5.44 -19.24 6.96
C THR A 269 -6.06 -18.14 6.11
N TYR A 270 -5.27 -17.47 5.26
CA TYR A 270 -5.76 -16.43 4.39
C TYR A 270 -6.59 -17.04 3.24
N ASP A 271 -7.83 -16.61 3.13
CA ASP A 271 -8.87 -17.20 2.29
C ASP A 271 -9.67 -16.16 1.49
N ILE A 272 -9.12 -14.96 1.31
CA ILE A 272 -9.79 -13.85 0.64
C ILE A 272 -9.39 -13.78 -0.83
N ASP A 273 -10.37 -13.75 -1.73
CA ASP A 273 -10.18 -13.48 -3.16
C ASP A 273 -9.47 -12.13 -3.34
N THR A 274 -8.30 -12.13 -3.98
CA THR A 274 -7.41 -10.97 -4.02
C THR A 274 -6.96 -10.65 -5.44
N LEU A 275 -7.19 -9.41 -5.87
CA LEU A 275 -6.59 -8.87 -7.10
C LEU A 275 -5.38 -8.01 -6.73
N HIS A 276 -4.21 -8.38 -7.22
CA HIS A 276 -2.99 -7.57 -7.15
C HIS A 276 -2.91 -6.67 -8.38
N VAL A 277 -2.74 -5.36 -8.18
CA VAL A 277 -2.63 -4.38 -9.26
C VAL A 277 -1.33 -3.61 -9.10
N VAL A 278 -0.54 -3.60 -10.17
CA VAL A 278 0.70 -2.83 -10.26
C VAL A 278 0.66 -1.92 -11.47
N PHE A 279 1.13 -0.70 -11.27
CA PHE A 279 1.29 0.30 -12.31
C PHE A 279 2.75 0.36 -12.77
N SER A 280 2.97 0.48 -14.07
CA SER A 280 4.33 0.49 -14.66
C SER A 280 5.20 1.69 -14.25
N ASP A 281 4.62 2.72 -13.61
CA ASP A 281 5.32 3.88 -13.05
C ASP A 281 5.63 3.76 -11.55
N ASP A 282 5.23 2.66 -10.90
CA ASP A 282 5.53 2.38 -9.49
C ASP A 282 6.89 1.70 -9.35
N ASN A 283 7.96 2.50 -9.45
CA ASN A 283 9.38 2.08 -9.34
C ASN A 283 9.73 1.26 -8.08
N LEU A 284 8.91 1.30 -7.02
CA LEU A 284 9.11 0.50 -5.81
C LEU A 284 8.55 -0.92 -5.98
N ALA A 285 7.39 -1.03 -6.61
CA ALA A 285 6.71 -2.29 -6.86
C ALA A 285 7.08 -2.96 -8.21
N VAL A 286 7.77 -2.27 -9.13
CA VAL A 286 8.11 -2.86 -10.45
C VAL A 286 8.96 -4.10 -10.26
N GLY A 287 8.51 -5.17 -10.91
CA GLY A 287 9.06 -6.50 -10.81
C GLY A 287 7.91 -7.51 -10.62
N PRO A 288 7.44 -8.16 -11.70
CA PRO A 288 6.44 -9.23 -11.60
C PRO A 288 6.79 -10.28 -10.52
N ARG A 289 8.11 -10.51 -10.31
CA ARG A 289 8.66 -11.35 -9.26
C ARG A 289 8.29 -10.92 -7.84
N LYS A 290 8.29 -9.62 -7.53
CA LYS A 290 7.95 -9.11 -6.18
C LYS A 290 6.47 -9.33 -5.86
N ILE A 291 5.62 -9.19 -6.86
CA ILE A 291 4.17 -9.41 -6.73
C ILE A 291 3.88 -10.90 -6.61
N ASP A 292 4.49 -11.72 -7.47
CA ASP A 292 4.35 -13.17 -7.40
C ASP A 292 4.86 -13.69 -6.05
N ALA A 293 6.00 -13.18 -5.57
CA ALA A 293 6.51 -13.51 -4.25
C ALA A 293 5.50 -13.19 -3.16
N TYR A 294 4.91 -11.99 -3.14
CA TYR A 294 3.92 -11.65 -2.12
C TYR A 294 2.62 -12.45 -2.25
N ALA A 295 2.12 -12.67 -3.48
CA ALA A 295 0.95 -13.51 -3.73
C ALA A 295 1.17 -14.96 -3.24
N ARG A 296 2.38 -15.51 -3.39
CA ARG A 296 2.75 -16.85 -2.87
C ARG A 296 2.62 -16.93 -1.35
N ILE A 297 3.00 -15.87 -0.62
CA ILE A 297 2.85 -15.81 0.85
C ILE A 297 1.37 -15.93 1.25
N LEU A 298 0.46 -15.44 0.42
CA LEU A 298 -0.99 -15.51 0.62
C LEU A 298 -1.61 -16.86 0.16
N GLY A 299 -0.78 -17.84 -0.22
CA GLY A 299 -1.24 -19.14 -0.70
C GLY A 299 -1.64 -19.17 -2.18
N TYR A 300 -1.17 -18.23 -3.00
CA TYR A 300 -1.38 -18.30 -4.45
C TYR A 300 -0.57 -19.46 -5.08
N PRO A 301 -1.22 -20.41 -5.78
CA PRO A 301 -0.57 -21.65 -6.21
C PRO A 301 0.20 -21.53 -7.54
N THR A 302 0.66 -20.36 -7.98
CA THR A 302 1.57 -20.35 -9.15
C THR A 302 2.74 -21.27 -8.88
N ASN A 303 2.97 -22.19 -9.81
CA ASN A 303 4.01 -23.23 -9.82
C ASN A 303 5.18 -22.86 -8.93
N ILE A 304 5.46 -23.71 -7.93
CA ILE A 304 6.76 -23.74 -7.29
C ILE A 304 7.79 -23.85 -8.42
N GLU A 305 8.61 -22.82 -8.57
CA GLU A 305 9.73 -22.85 -9.50
C GLU A 305 10.75 -23.85 -8.94
N SER A 306 10.71 -25.11 -9.39
CA SER A 306 11.70 -26.16 -9.13
C SER A 306 11.94 -26.63 -7.66
N THR A 307 12.36 -27.88 -7.52
CA THR A 307 12.88 -28.47 -6.27
C THR A 307 14.07 -27.70 -5.70
N ASN A 308 14.87 -27.03 -6.54
CA ASN A 308 16.03 -26.24 -6.13
C ASN A 308 15.61 -24.97 -5.37
N GLU A 309 14.56 -24.29 -5.82
CA GLU A 309 14.08 -23.11 -5.12
C GLU A 309 13.42 -23.52 -3.80
N MET A 310 12.63 -24.61 -3.77
CA MET A 310 12.13 -25.20 -2.51
C MET A 310 13.23 -25.50 -1.49
N THR A 311 14.37 -26.02 -1.96
CA THR A 311 15.55 -26.32 -1.12
C THR A 311 16.21 -25.02 -0.61
N TYR A 312 16.25 -23.97 -1.44
CA TYR A 312 16.66 -22.62 -1.02
C TYR A 312 15.70 -21.99 0.00
N TRP A 313 14.39 -22.24 -0.11
CA TRP A 313 13.35 -21.71 0.80
C TRP A 313 13.31 -22.43 2.16
N GLN A 314 13.78 -23.68 2.24
CA GLN A 314 13.69 -24.53 3.44
C GLN A 314 15.04 -24.77 4.14
N GLY A 315 16.17 -24.47 3.49
CA GLY A 315 17.51 -24.60 4.06
C GLY A 315 18.01 -23.29 4.68
N GLU A 316 18.74 -23.38 5.79
CA GLU A 316 19.59 -22.28 6.26
C GLU A 316 20.71 -22.03 5.24
N GLY A 317 20.43 -21.19 4.24
CA GLY A 317 21.40 -20.55 3.36
C GLY A 317 22.47 -21.47 2.75
N GLU A 318 22.16 -22.11 1.62
CA GLU A 318 23.21 -22.41 0.65
C GLU A 318 23.36 -21.26 -0.35
N THR A 319 24.61 -21.08 -0.78
CA THR A 319 25.14 -19.94 -1.55
C THR A 319 24.21 -19.44 -2.66
N PRO A 320 24.10 -18.10 -2.83
CA PRO A 320 23.18 -17.49 -3.78
C PRO A 320 23.58 -17.85 -5.20
N ASP A 321 22.94 -18.87 -5.77
CA ASP A 321 22.99 -19.10 -7.20
C ASP A 321 21.97 -18.18 -7.87
N TYR A 322 22.48 -17.05 -8.37
CA TYR A 322 21.71 -16.07 -9.15
C TYR A 322 21.26 -16.62 -10.54
N SER A 323 21.54 -17.88 -10.87
CA SER A 323 21.23 -18.49 -12.17
C SER A 323 19.74 -18.79 -12.40
N GLY A 324 18.87 -18.67 -11.38
CA GLY A 324 17.40 -18.77 -11.55
C GLY A 324 16.82 -17.77 -12.57
N ALA A 325 17.54 -16.68 -12.86
CA ALA A 325 17.20 -15.75 -13.94
C ALA A 325 17.21 -16.40 -15.34
N SER A 326 17.94 -17.50 -15.54
CA SER A 326 18.13 -18.15 -16.86
C SER A 326 17.06 -19.17 -17.24
N ALA A 327 16.22 -19.63 -16.29
CA ALA A 327 15.07 -20.47 -16.60
C ALA A 327 13.91 -19.65 -17.20
N PHE A 328 13.74 -18.40 -16.75
CA PHE A 328 12.67 -17.51 -17.21
C PHE A 328 12.85 -17.06 -18.67
N ALA A 329 14.10 -16.93 -19.13
CA ALA A 329 14.45 -16.57 -20.50
C ALA A 329 14.03 -17.60 -21.56
N ARG A 330 13.58 -18.81 -21.16
CA ARG A 330 13.24 -19.91 -22.08
C ARG A 330 11.75 -20.24 -22.19
N GLY A 331 10.87 -19.46 -21.56
CA GLY A 331 9.46 -19.40 -21.97
C GLY A 331 8.54 -20.58 -21.65
N ASP A 332 8.99 -21.66 -21.01
CA ASP A 332 8.12 -22.80 -20.68
C ASP A 332 7.96 -23.01 -19.16
N PRO A 333 6.76 -22.89 -18.57
CA PRO A 333 6.51 -23.24 -17.17
C PRO A 333 6.27 -24.77 -17.01
N PRO A 334 6.87 -25.44 -16.01
CA PRO A 334 6.62 -26.86 -15.73
C PRO A 334 5.37 -27.10 -14.86
N ASP A 335 4.92 -28.36 -14.87
CA ASP A 335 3.67 -28.94 -14.36
C ASP A 335 3.46 -28.85 -12.83
N ALA A 336 2.20 -28.74 -12.39
CA ALA A 336 1.74 -28.28 -11.08
C ALA A 336 1.58 -29.37 -10.00
N SER A 337 2.09 -30.59 -10.21
CA SER A 337 1.59 -31.79 -9.52
C SER A 337 2.32 -32.24 -8.24
N ASP A 338 3.33 -31.53 -7.70
CA ASP A 338 4.23 -32.15 -6.70
C ASP A 338 4.45 -31.42 -5.36
N THR A 339 3.47 -30.64 -4.88
CA THR A 339 3.68 -29.77 -3.69
C THR A 339 2.94 -30.18 -2.42
N GLY A 340 2.13 -31.24 -2.44
CA GLY A 340 1.43 -31.75 -1.25
C GLY A 340 0.44 -30.78 -0.58
N ARG A 341 0.35 -29.51 -1.03
CA ARG A 341 -0.74 -28.56 -0.73
C ARG A 341 -1.74 -28.62 -1.87
N GLN A 342 -3.01 -28.85 -1.55
CA GLN A 342 -4.10 -28.69 -2.51
C GLN A 342 -4.09 -27.22 -3.00
N PRO A 343 -4.18 -26.94 -4.31
CA PRO A 343 -4.34 -25.56 -4.78
C PRO A 343 -5.56 -24.95 -4.09
N ASN A 344 -5.36 -23.83 -3.40
CA ASN A 344 -6.44 -23.12 -2.73
C ASN A 344 -7.55 -22.81 -3.75
N ALA A 345 -8.80 -23.06 -3.39
CA ALA A 345 -9.98 -22.90 -4.26
C ALA A 345 -10.36 -21.41 -4.55
N PHE A 346 -9.48 -20.46 -4.22
CA PHE A 346 -9.73 -19.01 -4.26
C PHE A 346 -8.97 -18.34 -5.41
N ILE A 347 -9.51 -17.24 -5.92
CA ILE A 347 -8.88 -16.49 -7.02
C ILE A 347 -7.96 -15.45 -6.42
N ASN A 348 -6.67 -15.74 -6.44
CA ASN A 348 -5.65 -14.70 -6.39
C ASN A 348 -5.19 -14.44 -7.84
N THR A 349 -5.13 -13.19 -8.29
CA THR A 349 -4.72 -12.88 -9.66
C THR A 349 -3.99 -11.55 -9.69
N ARG A 350 -3.18 -11.34 -10.73
CA ARG A 350 -2.41 -10.12 -10.91
C ARG A 350 -2.80 -9.41 -12.19
N LEU A 351 -2.82 -8.09 -12.11
CA LEU A 351 -2.97 -7.18 -13.24
C LEU A 351 -1.78 -6.23 -13.30
N HIS A 352 -1.07 -6.28 -14.42
CA HIS A 352 -0.03 -5.33 -14.75
C HIS A 352 -0.63 -4.24 -15.64
N VAL A 353 -0.68 -3.03 -15.13
CA VAL A 353 -1.23 -1.87 -15.81
C VAL A 353 -0.09 -1.03 -16.34
N ASP A 354 0.07 -0.98 -17.67
CA ASP A 354 1.07 -0.12 -18.27
C ASP A 354 0.54 1.31 -18.47
N VAL A 355 0.78 2.19 -17.50
CA VAL A 355 0.27 3.56 -17.51
C VAL A 355 0.88 4.42 -18.62
N TRP A 356 2.06 4.05 -19.14
CA TRP A 356 2.73 4.75 -20.23
C TRP A 356 2.10 4.42 -21.58
N ALA A 357 1.95 3.12 -21.87
CA ALA A 357 1.32 2.66 -23.10
C ALA A 357 -0.14 3.13 -23.23
N ASN A 358 -0.80 3.29 -22.09
CA ASN A 358 -2.16 3.82 -21.99
C ASN A 358 -2.27 5.35 -22.06
N GLY A 359 -1.15 6.07 -21.98
CA GLY A 359 -1.15 7.54 -21.93
C GLY A 359 -1.86 8.12 -20.69
N TRP A 360 -1.95 7.33 -19.61
CA TRP A 360 -2.59 7.69 -18.35
C TRP A 360 -1.73 8.64 -17.51
N VAL A 361 -0.41 8.63 -17.73
CA VAL A 361 0.52 9.64 -17.20
C VAL A 361 0.56 10.85 -18.15
N ARG A 362 0.28 12.05 -17.64
CA ARG A 362 0.66 13.31 -18.34
C ARG A 362 2.15 13.59 -18.12
N GLY A 363 2.99 13.10 -19.04
CA GLY A 363 4.42 13.43 -19.05
C GLY A 363 5.40 12.54 -19.85
N SER A 364 5.04 11.95 -20.99
CA SER A 364 6.04 11.31 -21.90
C SER A 364 5.56 11.43 -23.36
N PRO A 365 6.42 11.66 -24.39
CA PRO A 365 7.87 11.41 -24.49
C PRO A 365 8.72 12.56 -25.13
N SER A 366 8.37 13.84 -24.95
CA SER A 366 9.16 14.96 -25.50
C SER A 366 9.76 15.86 -24.41
N ALA A 367 10.81 15.39 -23.73
CA ALA A 367 11.66 16.26 -22.93
C ALA A 367 12.58 17.08 -23.86
N SER A 368 12.02 18.13 -24.45
CA SER A 368 12.76 19.23 -25.07
C SER A 368 12.24 20.62 -24.69
N SER A 369 11.35 20.73 -23.71
CA SER A 369 11.03 22.03 -23.11
C SER A 369 11.65 22.07 -21.71
N GLY A 370 12.78 22.75 -21.62
CA GLY A 370 13.61 22.88 -20.42
C GLY A 370 13.01 23.78 -19.37
N ASP A 371 11.95 23.30 -18.70
CA ASP A 371 11.51 23.88 -17.43
C ASP A 371 11.62 22.81 -16.32
N PRO A 372 12.69 22.84 -15.51
CA PRO A 372 12.99 21.82 -14.51
C PRO A 372 12.25 22.02 -13.17
N ASP A 373 11.32 22.98 -13.05
CA ASP A 373 10.73 23.32 -11.76
C ASP A 373 9.23 23.02 -11.63
N THR A 374 8.86 22.42 -10.49
CA THR A 374 7.50 22.24 -9.92
C THR A 374 6.68 20.96 -10.19
N ARG A 375 7.25 19.76 -10.02
CA ARG A 375 6.45 18.60 -9.56
C ARG A 375 7.23 17.74 -8.56
N PRO A 376 6.64 17.36 -7.41
CA PRO A 376 7.32 16.47 -6.49
C PRO A 376 7.52 15.10 -7.17
N PRO A 377 8.66 14.43 -6.94
CA PRO A 377 8.93 13.08 -7.44
C PRO A 377 8.09 12.10 -6.61
N VAL A 378 6.79 12.02 -6.88
CA VAL A 378 5.90 11.09 -6.18
C VAL A 378 5.64 9.89 -7.08
N VAL A 379 6.04 8.74 -6.57
CA VAL A 379 5.96 7.40 -7.14
C VAL A 379 4.52 7.03 -7.54
N GLY A 380 4.41 6.21 -8.58
CA GLY A 380 3.23 5.94 -9.40
C GLY A 380 1.89 5.82 -8.69
N HIS A 381 0.93 6.62 -9.14
CA HIS A 381 -0.47 6.48 -8.75
C HIS A 381 -1.37 6.88 -9.91
N VAL A 382 -2.20 5.93 -10.37
CA VAL A 382 -3.37 6.19 -11.23
C VAL A 382 -4.31 7.12 -10.47
N ASP A 383 -4.22 8.41 -10.76
CA ASP A 383 -5.14 9.50 -10.45
C ASP A 383 -5.85 9.53 -9.08
N PHE A 384 -5.47 8.75 -8.06
CA PHE A 384 -6.12 8.65 -6.74
C PHE A 384 -6.29 9.98 -5.99
N VAL A 385 -5.59 11.02 -6.43
CA VAL A 385 -5.61 12.37 -5.84
C VAL A 385 -6.39 13.39 -6.67
N ARG A 386 -6.82 13.05 -7.90
CA ARG A 386 -7.37 14.02 -8.86
C ARG A 386 -8.88 14.21 -8.74
N ALA A 387 -9.36 15.39 -9.14
CA ALA A 387 -10.78 15.74 -9.16
C ALA A 387 -11.62 14.83 -10.07
N ALA A 388 -11.03 14.36 -11.16
CA ALA A 388 -11.68 13.57 -12.20
C ALA A 388 -11.69 12.05 -11.94
N VAL A 389 -11.36 11.58 -10.73
CA VAL A 389 -11.43 10.15 -10.39
C VAL A 389 -12.86 9.65 -10.59
N GLY A 390 -13.01 8.56 -11.34
CA GLY A 390 -14.31 7.98 -11.69
C GLY A 390 -15.14 8.80 -12.69
N ALA A 391 -14.61 9.91 -13.22
CA ALA A 391 -15.28 10.66 -14.27
C ALA A 391 -15.10 9.94 -15.62
N PRO A 392 -16.17 9.76 -16.44
CA PRO A 392 -16.09 9.07 -17.73
C PRO A 392 -15.03 9.65 -18.69
N GLU A 393 -14.77 10.95 -18.58
CA GLU A 393 -13.77 11.68 -19.37
C GLU A 393 -12.34 11.54 -18.87
N SER A 394 -12.13 10.91 -17.70
CA SER A 394 -10.78 10.65 -17.19
C SER A 394 -10.06 9.67 -18.09
N LYS A 395 -8.79 9.95 -18.39
CA LYS A 395 -7.95 9.00 -19.12
C LYS A 395 -7.85 7.65 -18.42
N SER A 396 -7.95 7.62 -17.09
CA SER A 396 -7.89 6.39 -16.30
C SER A 396 -9.27 5.84 -15.92
N ALA A 397 -10.36 6.30 -16.55
CA ALA A 397 -11.73 5.82 -16.32
C ALA A 397 -11.85 4.29 -16.41
N GLU A 398 -11.10 3.70 -17.33
CA GLU A 398 -11.12 2.26 -17.56
C GLU A 398 -10.47 1.46 -16.43
N SER A 399 -9.34 1.93 -15.89
CA SER A 399 -8.74 1.33 -14.69
C SER A 399 -9.72 1.41 -13.52
N TRP A 400 -10.43 2.53 -13.35
CA TRP A 400 -11.44 2.65 -12.29
C TRP A 400 -12.57 1.63 -12.46
N THR A 401 -13.11 1.50 -13.67
CA THR A 401 -14.16 0.52 -13.99
C THR A 401 -13.69 -0.90 -13.70
N LEU A 402 -12.45 -1.24 -14.06
CA LEU A 402 -11.87 -2.55 -13.79
C LEU A 402 -11.79 -2.83 -12.28
N LEU A 403 -11.26 -1.87 -11.50
CA LEU A 403 -11.10 -2.04 -10.06
C LEU A 403 -12.45 -2.18 -9.37
N THR A 404 -13.45 -1.38 -9.76
CA THR A 404 -14.81 -1.49 -9.20
C THR A 404 -15.52 -2.78 -9.64
N THR A 405 -15.32 -3.22 -10.87
CA THR A 405 -15.90 -4.48 -11.37
C THR A 405 -15.37 -5.67 -10.60
N TRP A 406 -14.06 -5.69 -10.29
CA TRP A 406 -13.48 -6.73 -9.44
C TRP A 406 -14.14 -6.76 -8.06
N LEU A 407 -14.25 -5.61 -7.40
CA LEU A 407 -14.85 -5.54 -6.07
C LEU A 407 -16.30 -6.03 -6.08
N GLU A 408 -17.12 -5.56 -7.01
CA GLU A 408 -18.54 -5.87 -7.09
C GLU A 408 -18.80 -7.31 -7.57
N HIS A 409 -18.13 -7.74 -8.64
CA HIS A 409 -18.48 -8.94 -9.40
C HIS A 409 -17.45 -10.07 -9.31
N GLY A 410 -16.23 -9.79 -8.84
CA GLY A 410 -15.16 -10.79 -8.80
C GLY A 410 -14.67 -11.20 -10.19
N THR A 411 -15.02 -10.42 -11.21
CA THR A 411 -14.57 -10.59 -12.58
C THR A 411 -13.61 -9.47 -12.92
N VAL A 412 -12.55 -9.83 -13.62
CA VAL A 412 -11.78 -8.85 -14.38
C VAL A 412 -12.44 -8.77 -15.75
N PRO A 413 -12.90 -7.60 -16.22
CA PRO A 413 -13.53 -7.46 -17.54
C PRO A 413 -12.71 -8.16 -18.64
N GLU A 414 -13.38 -8.84 -19.58
CA GLU A 414 -12.71 -9.38 -20.76
C GLU A 414 -12.08 -8.23 -21.56
N ARG A 415 -10.78 -8.40 -21.84
CA ARG A 415 -9.85 -7.54 -22.60
C ARG A 415 -10.48 -6.39 -23.40
N HIS A 416 -10.09 -5.17 -23.05
CA HIS A 416 -9.78 -4.17 -24.07
C HIS A 416 -8.26 -4.16 -24.23
N ASP A 417 -7.78 -4.52 -25.43
CA ASP A 417 -6.35 -4.59 -25.78
C ASP A 417 -5.60 -3.24 -25.58
N GLU A 418 -6.33 -2.17 -25.27
CA GLU A 418 -5.81 -0.83 -25.00
C GLU A 418 -5.29 -0.67 -23.56
N VAL A 419 -5.97 -1.21 -22.53
CA VAL A 419 -5.53 -1.18 -21.10
C VAL A 419 -4.28 -2.00 -20.84
N LEU A 420 -4.13 -3.04 -21.63
CA LEU A 420 -3.11 -4.07 -21.46
C LEU A 420 -2.25 -4.16 -22.71
N GLN A 421 -1.69 -3.04 -23.17
CA GLN A 421 -0.58 -3.08 -24.14
C GLN A 421 0.72 -3.73 -23.58
N GLY A 422 0.60 -4.76 -22.76
CA GLY A 422 1.47 -5.92 -22.76
C GLY A 422 0.63 -7.10 -23.21
N ASN A 423 0.79 -7.48 -24.49
CA ASN A 423 0.19 -8.67 -25.11
C ASN A 423 -0.06 -9.80 -24.10
N GLY A 424 -1.18 -10.52 -24.24
CA GLY A 424 -1.39 -11.86 -23.69
C GLY A 424 -0.39 -12.92 -24.20
N ARG A 425 0.78 -12.51 -24.69
CA ARG A 425 2.05 -13.22 -24.70
C ARG A 425 3.00 -12.37 -23.86
N ARG A 426 3.47 -12.91 -22.73
CA ARG A 426 4.55 -12.38 -21.90
C ARG A 426 5.53 -11.60 -22.81
N ARG A 427 5.45 -10.26 -22.80
CA ARG A 427 6.59 -9.49 -23.27
C ARG A 427 7.62 -9.72 -22.19
N ASP A 428 8.64 -10.52 -22.50
CA ASP A 428 9.91 -10.35 -21.84
C ASP A 428 10.22 -8.86 -21.93
N PHE A 429 10.24 -8.19 -20.78
CA PHE A 429 10.66 -6.81 -20.73
C PHE A 429 12.08 -6.80 -21.28
N GLY A 430 12.25 -6.23 -22.48
CA GLY A 430 13.54 -5.71 -22.89
C GLY A 430 14.03 -4.76 -21.80
N ALA A 431 15.35 -4.73 -21.59
CA ALA A 431 16.03 -4.00 -20.53
C ALA A 431 15.28 -2.75 -20.07
N ALA A 432 15.08 -2.62 -18.75
CA ALA A 432 14.52 -1.43 -18.14
C ALA A 432 15.14 -0.19 -18.79
N PRO A 433 14.35 0.83 -19.18
CA PRO A 433 14.93 2.11 -19.54
C PRO A 433 15.83 2.54 -18.37
N PRO A 434 17.04 3.06 -18.63
CA PRO A 434 17.95 3.43 -17.56
C PRO A 434 17.19 4.32 -16.58
N ALA A 435 17.19 3.91 -15.30
CA ALA A 435 16.60 4.70 -14.24
C ALA A 435 17.10 6.15 -14.39
N PRO A 436 16.23 7.18 -14.32
CA PRO A 436 16.70 8.55 -14.25
C PRO A 436 17.71 8.60 -13.11
N GLY A 437 18.95 8.91 -13.44
CA GLY A 437 20.10 8.73 -12.56
C GLY A 437 19.78 9.33 -11.20
N TRP A 438 19.68 8.47 -10.19
CA TRP A 438 19.88 8.89 -8.82
C TRP A 438 21.33 9.32 -8.74
N HIS A 439 21.61 10.56 -9.14
CA HIS A 439 22.88 11.19 -8.89
C HIS A 439 22.95 11.39 -7.38
N SER A 440 23.51 10.40 -6.70
CA SER A 440 24.27 10.67 -5.51
C SER A 440 25.44 11.56 -5.96
N GLU A 441 25.27 12.87 -5.81
CA GLU A 441 26.43 13.68 -5.46
C GLU A 441 26.87 13.20 -4.07
N ALA A 442 27.58 12.07 -4.06
CA ALA A 442 28.46 11.72 -2.99
C ALA A 442 29.42 12.90 -2.86
N ARG A 443 29.15 13.79 -1.90
CA ARG A 443 30.14 14.74 -1.43
C ARG A 443 31.27 13.90 -0.87
N SER A 444 32.30 13.70 -1.70
CA SER A 444 33.57 13.12 -1.27
C SER A 444 34.01 13.83 0.01
N PRO A 445 34.29 13.09 1.11
CA PRO A 445 34.92 13.69 2.25
C PRO A 445 36.32 14.08 1.80
N THR A 446 36.57 15.38 1.69
CA THR A 446 37.93 15.90 1.66
C THR A 446 38.55 15.56 3.02
N ARG A 447 39.19 14.38 3.08
CA ARG A 447 40.28 14.11 4.01
C ARG A 447 41.35 15.16 3.74
N SER A 448 41.43 16.18 4.58
CA SER A 448 42.69 16.88 4.77
C SER A 448 43.66 15.86 5.37
N LYS A 449 44.64 15.49 4.56
CA LYS A 449 45.87 14.82 4.95
C LYS A 449 46.45 15.43 6.23
N LEU A 450 46.98 14.55 7.09
CA LEU A 450 48.34 14.10 6.81
C LEU A 450 48.30 12.77 6.06
#